data_AF-A0A3D0HFH3-F1
#
_entry.id   AF-A0A3D0HFH3-F1
#
_cell.length_a   1.000
_cell.length_b   1.000
_cell.length_c   1.000
_cell.angle_alpha   90.00
_cell.angle_beta   90.00
_cell.angle_gamma   90.00
#
_symmetry.space_group_name_H-M   'P 1'
#
loop_
_entity.id
_entity.type
_entity.pdbx_description
1 polymer ?
#
loop_
_entity_poly.entity_id
_entity_poly.type
_entity_poly.pdbx_seq_one_letter_code
_entity_poly.pdbx_strand_id
1 'polypeptide(L)'
;MREWMVSFTNMTSNFAGVPLAFAFIIILGFNGSLTLLLKQWGIIDSFNVYGIQGLMLIYTYFQIPLGILLLFPAFSALKPEWEEAAFTMGASRLEYWRRVAIPVMLPALLGTLTILFANAMGAYASAYALTVGNYNLVTIRIGQLVVGDIFFQPNMAAALSVLLIVILSFVTAVYRFLLRRSYHAA
;
A
#
# COMPACT_ATOMS: atom_id res chain seq x y z
N MET A 1 -1.97 -14.67 20.47
CA MET A 1 -2.39 -13.39 19.85
C MET A 1 -1.49 -13.00 18.67
N ARG A 2 -0.16 -12.97 18.83
CA ARG A 2 0.82 -12.66 17.77
C ARG A 2 0.68 -13.50 16.50
N GLU A 3 0.59 -14.82 16.62
CA GLU A 3 0.41 -15.72 15.46
C GLU A 3 -0.91 -15.48 14.73
N TRP A 4 -1.98 -15.18 15.47
CA TRP A 4 -3.30 -14.90 14.90
C TRP A 4 -3.31 -13.58 14.11
N MET A 5 -2.65 -12.55 14.64
CA MET A 5 -2.47 -11.27 13.94
C MET A 5 -1.64 -11.43 12.66
N VAL A 6 -0.53 -12.17 12.73
CA VAL A 6 0.33 -12.43 11.56
C VAL A 6 -0.43 -13.24 10.51
N SER A 7 -1.16 -14.28 10.92
CA SER A 7 -1.97 -15.10 10.01
C SER A 7 -3.06 -14.28 9.31
N PHE A 8 -3.83 -13.50 10.07
CA PHE A 8 -4.87 -12.62 9.51
C PHE A 8 -4.28 -11.62 8.53
N THR A 9 -3.19 -10.95 8.92
CA THR A 9 -2.49 -9.97 8.09
C THR A 9 -1.97 -10.60 6.80
N ASN A 10 -1.43 -11.82 6.88
CA ASN A 10 -0.97 -12.55 5.69
C ASN A 10 -2.14 -12.90 4.77
N MET A 11 -3.25 -13.41 5.31
CA MET A 11 -4.45 -13.72 4.53
C MET A 11 -4.97 -12.49 3.79
N THR A 12 -5.11 -11.36 4.48
CA THR A 12 -5.58 -10.11 3.87
C THR A 12 -4.60 -9.55 2.84
N SER A 13 -3.30 -9.64 3.09
CA SER A 13 -2.26 -9.18 2.14
C SER A 13 -2.25 -10.01 0.85
N ASN A 14 -2.54 -11.32 0.95
CA ASN A 14 -2.58 -12.23 -0.20
C ASN A 14 -3.93 -12.24 -0.91
N PHE A 15 -5.01 -11.75 -0.27
CA PHE A 15 -6.31 -11.61 -0.92
C PHE A 15 -6.32 -10.36 -1.82
N ALA A 16 -5.76 -10.51 -3.02
CA ALA A 16 -5.63 -9.44 -4.02
C ALA A 16 -6.05 -9.93 -5.42
N GLY A 17 -6.04 -9.00 -6.37
CA GLY A 17 -6.34 -9.27 -7.77
C GLY A 17 -7.82 -9.25 -8.10
N VAL A 18 -8.19 -10.03 -9.10
CA VAL A 18 -9.55 -10.09 -9.65
C VAL A 18 -10.60 -10.54 -8.62
N PRO A 19 -10.35 -11.57 -7.77
CA PRO A 19 -11.33 -11.99 -6.75
C PRO A 19 -11.64 -10.88 -5.73
N LEU A 20 -10.63 -10.11 -5.31
CA LEU A 20 -10.81 -8.98 -4.41
C LEU A 20 -11.72 -7.92 -5.03
N ALA A 21 -11.47 -7.56 -6.29
CA ALA A 21 -12.29 -6.58 -7.00
C ALA A 21 -13.76 -7.02 -7.07
N PHE A 22 -14.03 -8.28 -7.39
CA PHE A 22 -15.39 -8.81 -7.41
C PHE A 22 -16.06 -8.80 -6.04
N ALA A 23 -15.34 -9.16 -4.96
CA ALA A 23 -15.87 -9.08 -3.61
C ALA A 23 -16.31 -7.65 -3.26
N PHE A 24 -15.48 -6.66 -3.63
CA PHE A 24 -15.80 -5.25 -3.47
C PHE A 24 -16.98 -4.80 -4.33
N ILE A 25 -17.05 -5.23 -5.59
CA ILE A 25 -18.17 -4.92 -6.49
C ILE A 25 -19.49 -5.49 -5.94
N ILE A 26 -19.50 -6.71 -5.42
CA ILE A 26 -20.70 -7.36 -4.87
C ILE A 26 -21.21 -6.63 -3.62
N ILE A 27 -20.32 -6.22 -2.73
CA ILE A 27 -20.69 -5.62 -1.44
C ILE A 27 -20.97 -4.12 -1.59
N LEU A 28 -20.14 -3.43 -2.37
CA LEU A 28 -20.04 -1.96 -2.44
C LEU A 28 -20.40 -1.38 -3.82
N GLY A 29 -20.85 -2.21 -4.77
CA GLY A 29 -21.38 -1.77 -6.06
C GLY A 29 -22.59 -0.84 -5.96
N PHE A 30 -23.07 -0.34 -7.10
CA PHE A 30 -24.25 0.54 -7.17
C PHE A 30 -25.49 -0.07 -6.50
N ASN A 31 -25.67 -1.39 -6.62
CA ASN A 31 -26.72 -2.18 -5.98
C ASN A 31 -26.15 -3.15 -4.92
N GLY A 32 -24.97 -2.86 -4.37
CA GLY A 32 -24.37 -3.67 -3.32
C GLY A 32 -25.17 -3.58 -2.03
N SER A 33 -25.23 -4.67 -1.28
CA SER A 33 -26.00 -4.75 -0.03
C SER A 33 -25.56 -3.68 0.98
N LEU A 34 -24.25 -3.42 1.08
CA LEU A 34 -23.71 -2.42 2.00
C LEU A 34 -23.94 -1.00 1.51
N THR A 35 -23.81 -0.74 0.21
CA THR A 35 -24.10 0.57 -0.38
C THR A 35 -25.56 0.98 -0.19
N LEU A 36 -26.49 0.04 -0.37
CA LEU A 36 -27.92 0.28 -0.18
C LEU A 36 -28.25 0.56 1.29
N LEU A 37 -27.66 -0.19 2.23
CA LEU A 37 -27.83 0.06 3.66
C LEU A 37 -27.27 1.43 4.08
N LEU A 38 -26.09 1.80 3.58
CA LEU A 38 -25.45 3.08 3.90
C LEU A 38 -26.21 4.27 3.31
N LYS A 39 -26.82 4.09 2.13
CA LYS A 39 -27.77 5.07 1.54
C LYS A 39 -29.04 5.18 2.38
N GLN A 40 -29.59 4.06 2.84
CA GLN A 40 -30.79 4.04 3.69
C GLN A 40 -30.56 4.77 5.03
N TRP A 41 -29.34 4.68 5.58
CA TRP A 41 -28.95 5.38 6.80
C TRP A 41 -28.52 6.84 6.57
N GLY A 42 -28.55 7.34 5.33
CA GLY A 42 -28.19 8.72 4.99
C GLY A 42 -26.71 9.06 5.21
N ILE A 43 -25.84 8.05 5.32
CA ILE A 43 -24.40 8.25 5.55
C ILE A 43 -23.69 8.60 4.24
N ILE A 44 -24.21 8.12 3.11
CA ILE A 44 -23.55 8.17 1.81
C ILE A 44 -24.54 8.48 0.70
N ASP A 45 -24.36 9.60 0.00
CA ASP A 45 -25.21 9.97 -1.14
C ASP A 45 -24.64 9.50 -2.48
N SER A 46 -23.32 9.60 -2.69
CA SER A 46 -22.68 9.46 -4.01
C SER A 46 -21.41 8.60 -4.02
N PHE A 47 -21.40 7.48 -3.28
CA PHE A 47 -20.26 6.56 -3.33
C PHE A 47 -20.21 5.76 -4.64
N ASN A 48 -19.04 5.76 -5.27
CA ASN A 48 -18.79 5.03 -6.51
C ASN A 48 -17.56 4.11 -6.35
N VAL A 49 -17.81 2.81 -6.20
CA VAL A 49 -16.76 1.78 -6.10
C VAL A 49 -15.98 1.60 -7.40
N TYR A 50 -16.57 1.91 -8.55
CA TYR A 50 -15.89 1.83 -9.86
C TYR A 50 -15.00 3.05 -10.10
N GLY A 51 -14.99 4.00 -9.16
CA GLY A 51 -14.26 5.25 -9.24
C GLY A 51 -12.97 5.29 -8.40
N ILE A 52 -12.42 6.50 -8.26
CA ILE A 52 -11.25 6.74 -7.41
C ILE A 52 -11.47 6.34 -5.95
N GLN A 53 -12.71 6.45 -5.45
CA GLN A 53 -13.07 6.05 -4.08
C GLN A 53 -12.88 4.54 -3.87
N GLY A 54 -13.36 3.70 -4.79
CA GLY A 54 -13.14 2.26 -4.70
C GLY A 54 -11.69 1.87 -4.94
N LEU A 55 -10.97 2.57 -5.82
CA LEU A 55 -9.53 2.38 -5.97
C LEU A 55 -8.79 2.66 -4.65
N MET A 56 -9.05 3.80 -4.01
CA MET A 56 -8.45 4.12 -2.70
C MET A 56 -8.77 3.03 -1.66
N LEU A 57 -10.00 2.54 -1.65
CA LEU A 57 -10.44 1.49 -0.72
C LEU A 57 -9.68 0.17 -0.97
N ILE A 58 -9.66 -0.32 -2.20
CA ILE A 58 -8.97 -1.56 -2.57
C ILE A 58 -7.47 -1.45 -2.30
N TYR A 59 -6.84 -0.33 -2.63
CA TYR A 59 -5.41 -0.11 -2.36
C TYR A 59 -5.13 -0.11 -0.87
N THR A 60 -5.96 0.57 -0.08
CA THR A 60 -5.85 0.58 1.38
C THR A 60 -6.00 -0.81 1.97
N TYR A 61 -6.93 -1.61 1.44
CA TYR A 61 -7.22 -2.97 1.91
C TYR A 61 -6.01 -3.89 1.86
N PHE A 62 -5.25 -3.91 0.76
CA PHE A 62 -4.07 -4.78 0.67
C PHE A 62 -2.78 -4.09 1.15
N GLN A 63 -2.70 -2.75 1.17
CA GLN A 63 -1.50 -2.05 1.63
C GLN A 63 -1.36 -2.02 3.15
N ILE A 64 -2.45 -1.80 3.90
CA ILE A 64 -2.35 -1.73 5.37
C ILE A 64 -1.81 -3.05 5.95
N PRO A 65 -2.36 -4.22 5.60
CA PRO A 65 -1.86 -5.49 6.11
C PRO A 65 -0.40 -5.74 5.69
N LEU A 66 -0.07 -5.49 4.43
CA LEU A 66 1.29 -5.67 3.93
C LEU A 66 2.27 -4.74 4.67
N GLY A 67 1.88 -3.50 4.95
CA GLY A 67 2.67 -2.55 5.74
C GLY A 67 2.86 -3.00 7.19
N ILE A 68 1.81 -3.51 7.84
CA ILE A 68 1.89 -4.07 9.19
C ILE A 68 2.86 -5.26 9.22
N LEU A 69 2.76 -6.18 8.26
CA LEU A 69 3.61 -7.37 8.18
C LEU A 69 5.09 -6.98 8.03
N LEU A 70 5.37 -5.97 7.18
CA LEU A 70 6.73 -5.50 6.93
C LEU A 70 7.31 -4.69 8.11
N LEU A 71 6.49 -3.93 8.84
CA LEU A 71 6.93 -3.15 10.00
C LEU A 71 6.99 -3.95 11.30
N PHE A 72 6.31 -5.09 11.35
CA PHE A 72 6.30 -5.96 12.51
C PHE A 72 7.69 -6.31 13.10
N PRO A 73 8.69 -6.71 12.30
CA PRO A 73 10.05 -6.92 12.81
C PRO A 73 10.71 -5.63 13.32
N ALA A 74 10.40 -4.47 12.74
CA ALA A 74 10.94 -3.18 13.18
C ALA A 74 10.43 -2.80 14.58
N PHE A 75 9.14 -3.00 14.83
CA PHE A 75 8.56 -2.82 16.17
C PHE A 75 9.11 -3.83 17.17
N SER A 76 9.32 -5.09 16.74
CA SER A 76 9.90 -6.13 17.60
C SER A 76 11.38 -5.89 17.93
N ALA A 77 12.08 -5.02 17.18
CA ALA A 77 13.46 -4.66 17.44
C ALA A 77 13.61 -3.59 18.53
N LEU A 78 12.53 -2.88 18.88
CA LEU A 78 12.52 -1.93 20.00
C LEU A 78 12.57 -2.70 21.32
N LYS A 79 13.61 -2.43 22.09
CA LYS A 79 13.86 -3.03 23.40
C LYS A 79 13.09 -2.29 24.49
N PRO A 80 12.31 -2.97 25.36
CA PRO A 80 11.62 -2.32 26.49
C PRO A 80 12.55 -1.49 27.36
N GLU A 81 13.80 -1.92 27.51
CA GLU A 81 14.84 -1.26 28.30
C GLU A 81 15.15 0.17 27.79
N TRP A 82 14.95 0.44 26.50
CA TRP A 82 15.13 1.79 25.94
C TRP A 82 14.03 2.76 26.37
N GLU A 83 12.79 2.26 26.51
CA GLU A 83 11.66 3.06 26.99
C GLU A 83 11.81 3.35 28.49
N GLU A 84 12.16 2.33 29.28
CA GLU A 84 12.40 2.47 30.73
C GLU A 84 13.56 3.43 31.04
N ALA A 85 14.66 3.35 30.29
CA ALA A 85 15.79 4.26 30.44
C ALA A 85 15.42 5.70 30.07
N ALA A 86 14.66 5.90 28.98
CA ALA A 86 14.19 7.23 28.59
C ALA A 86 13.29 7.87 29.66
N PHE A 87 12.37 7.09 30.24
CA PHE A 87 11.50 7.57 31.32
C PHE A 87 12.26 7.84 32.61
N THR A 88 13.26 7.03 32.95
CA THR A 88 14.11 7.28 34.13
C THR A 88 14.91 8.58 33.99
N MET A 89 15.27 8.97 32.76
CA MET A 89 15.91 10.26 32.46
C MET A 89 14.92 11.45 32.36
N GLY A 90 13.64 11.24 32.70
CA GLY A 90 12.62 12.29 32.70
C GLY A 90 12.03 12.61 31.32
N ALA A 91 12.30 11.79 30.30
CA ALA A 91 11.65 11.97 29.00
C ALA A 91 10.16 11.66 29.08
N SER A 92 9.34 12.41 28.36
CA SER A 92 7.93 12.09 28.14
C SER A 92 7.76 11.00 27.08
N ARG A 93 6.59 10.35 27.04
CA ARG A 93 6.29 9.31 26.03
C ARG A 93 6.44 9.82 24.59
N LEU A 94 6.04 11.06 24.32
CA LEU A 94 6.19 11.67 23.00
C LEU A 94 7.67 11.89 22.63
N GLU A 95 8.51 12.25 23.60
CA GLU A 95 9.95 12.41 23.40
C GLU A 95 10.64 11.07 23.12
N TYR A 96 10.28 9.99 23.82
CA TYR A 96 10.76 8.65 23.50
C TYR A 96 10.45 8.27 22.04
N TRP A 97 9.21 8.46 21.60
CA TRP A 97 8.83 8.16 20.22
C TRP A 97 9.62 8.97 19.20
N ARG A 98 9.75 10.29 19.42
CA ARG A 98 10.43 11.19 18.47
C ARG A 98 11.95 11.04 18.46
N ARG A 99 12.58 10.78 19.61
CA ARG A 99 14.05 10.80 19.75
C ARG A 99 14.69 9.41 19.75
N VAL A 100 13.95 8.36 20.10
CA VAL A 100 14.48 6.99 20.21
C VAL A 100 13.77 6.06 19.23
N ALA A 101 12.46 5.85 19.38
CA ALA A 101 11.77 4.80 18.63
C ALA A 101 11.72 5.07 17.11
N ILE A 102 11.31 6.27 16.69
CA ILE A 102 11.20 6.63 15.26
C ILE A 102 12.58 6.61 14.59
N PRO A 103 13.63 7.26 15.10
CA PRO A 103 14.95 7.23 14.47
C PRO A 103 15.51 5.83 14.30
N VAL A 104 15.34 4.96 15.30
CA VAL A 104 15.80 3.56 15.23
C VAL A 104 15.00 2.75 14.20
N MET A 105 13.69 2.97 14.10
CA MET A 105 12.86 2.30 13.11
C MET A 105 12.89 2.95 11.72
N LEU A 106 13.46 4.16 11.58
CA LEU A 106 13.46 4.93 10.33
C LEU A 106 14.00 4.15 9.13
N PRO A 107 15.13 3.40 9.22
CA PRO A 107 15.63 2.59 8.12
C PRO A 107 14.61 1.53 7.65
N ALA A 108 13.91 0.91 8.59
CA ALA A 108 12.88 -0.08 8.31
C ALA A 108 11.62 0.57 7.74
N LEU A 109 11.19 1.72 8.28
CA LEU A 109 10.06 2.50 7.77
C LEU A 109 10.25 2.91 6.31
N LEU A 110 11.44 3.41 5.95
CA LEU A 110 11.79 3.77 4.57
C LEU A 110 11.83 2.54 3.64
N GLY A 111 12.31 1.40 4.15
CA GLY A 111 12.32 0.14 3.40
C GLY A 111 10.90 -0.36 3.11
N THR A 112 10.06 -0.38 4.14
CA THR A 112 8.64 -0.75 3.99
C THR A 112 7.90 0.18 3.04
N LEU A 113 8.13 1.50 3.13
CA LEU A 113 7.52 2.48 2.23
C LEU A 113 7.93 2.23 0.77
N THR A 114 9.19 1.89 0.52
CA THR A 114 9.69 1.55 -0.81
C THR A 114 8.98 0.32 -1.38
N ILE A 115 8.80 -0.73 -0.57
CA ILE A 115 8.10 -1.95 -0.97
C ILE A 115 6.61 -1.67 -1.22
N LEU A 116 5.95 -0.93 -0.33
CA LEU A 116 4.55 -0.55 -0.49
C LEU A 116 4.33 0.30 -1.75
N PHE A 117 5.22 1.24 -2.02
CA PHE A 117 5.20 2.06 -3.23
C PHE A 117 5.36 1.21 -4.50
N ALA A 118 6.32 0.29 -4.51
CA ALA A 118 6.51 -0.63 -5.63
C ALA A 118 5.28 -1.52 -5.86
N ASN A 119 4.70 -2.05 -4.78
CA ASN A 119 3.47 -2.85 -4.83
C ASN A 119 2.29 -2.05 -5.39
N ALA A 120 2.12 -0.79 -4.95
CA ALA A 120 1.07 0.10 -5.45
C ALA A 120 1.24 0.40 -6.94
N MET A 121 2.47 0.73 -7.37
CA MET A 121 2.79 1.01 -8.77
C MET A 121 2.66 -0.22 -9.68
N GLY A 122 2.81 -1.44 -9.12
CA GLY A 122 2.64 -2.70 -9.84
C GLY A 122 1.21 -3.27 -9.82
N ALA A 123 0.31 -2.69 -9.02
CA ALA A 123 -1.05 -3.22 -8.88
C ALA A 123 -1.87 -3.00 -10.16
N TYR A 124 -2.10 -4.08 -10.90
CA TYR A 124 -2.90 -4.09 -12.12
C TYR A 124 -4.24 -4.80 -11.93
N ALA A 125 -4.22 -6.08 -11.54
CA ALA A 125 -5.37 -6.96 -11.62
C ALA A 125 -6.59 -6.47 -10.84
N SER A 126 -6.42 -6.04 -9.58
CA SER A 126 -7.53 -5.53 -8.76
C SER A 126 -8.10 -4.22 -9.33
N ALA A 127 -7.23 -3.32 -9.77
CA ALA A 127 -7.62 -2.00 -10.27
C ALA A 127 -8.35 -2.09 -11.62
N TYR A 128 -7.83 -2.94 -12.51
CA TYR A 128 -8.45 -3.22 -13.81
C TYR A 128 -9.82 -3.86 -13.64
N ALA A 129 -9.94 -4.91 -12.82
CA ALA A 129 -11.22 -5.60 -12.59
C ALA A 129 -12.26 -4.70 -11.91
N LEU A 130 -11.85 -3.80 -11.00
CA LEU A 130 -12.76 -2.87 -10.33
C LEU A 130 -13.28 -1.77 -11.26
N THR A 131 -12.41 -1.19 -12.08
CA THR A 131 -12.74 -0.01 -12.91
C THR A 131 -13.14 -0.36 -14.33
N VAL A 132 -13.00 -1.62 -14.71
CA VAL A 132 -13.18 -2.10 -16.09
C VAL A 132 -12.28 -1.30 -17.06
N GLY A 133 -11.09 -0.92 -16.62
CA GLY A 133 -10.14 -0.16 -17.42
C GLY A 133 -10.51 1.30 -17.72
N ASN A 134 -11.56 1.85 -17.10
CA ASN A 134 -11.99 3.24 -17.32
C ASN A 134 -11.14 4.29 -16.57
N TYR A 135 -10.13 3.86 -15.82
CA TYR A 135 -9.20 4.74 -15.13
C TYR A 135 -7.81 4.69 -15.76
N ASN A 136 -7.23 5.87 -15.93
CA ASN A 136 -5.96 6.08 -16.61
C ASN A 136 -4.75 5.79 -15.69
N LEU A 137 -4.70 4.56 -15.15
CA LEU A 137 -3.53 4.08 -14.40
C LEU A 137 -2.45 3.61 -15.38
N VAL A 138 -1.18 3.90 -15.09
CA VAL A 138 -0.06 3.51 -15.96
C VAL A 138 -0.06 2.00 -16.23
N THR A 139 -0.31 1.19 -15.20
CA THR A 139 -0.41 -0.28 -15.32
C THR A 139 -1.56 -0.72 -16.22
N ILE A 140 -2.74 -0.11 -16.07
CA ILE A 140 -3.91 -0.38 -16.92
C ILE A 140 -3.60 0.00 -18.37
N ARG A 141 -2.99 1.17 -18.58
CA ARG A 141 -2.67 1.68 -19.90
C ARG A 141 -1.66 0.81 -20.62
N ILE A 142 -0.63 0.33 -19.93
CA ILE A 142 0.33 -0.64 -20.47
C ILE A 142 -0.43 -1.90 -20.92
N GLY A 143 -1.31 -2.46 -20.08
CA GLY A 143 -2.10 -3.64 -20.43
C GLY A 143 -2.96 -3.45 -21.68
N GLN A 144 -3.69 -2.34 -21.77
CA GLN A 144 -4.53 -2.01 -22.92
C GLN A 144 -3.74 -1.87 -24.23
N LEU A 145 -2.54 -1.27 -24.18
CA LEU A 145 -1.68 -1.07 -25.35
C LEU A 145 -1.04 -2.37 -25.86
N VAL A 146 -0.93 -3.39 -24.98
CA VAL A 146 -0.37 -4.72 -25.31
C VAL A 146 -1.45 -5.69 -25.79
N VAL A 147 -2.62 -5.72 -25.13
CA VAL A 147 -3.70 -6.66 -25.44
C VAL A 147 -4.50 -6.25 -26.69
N GLY A 148 -4.53 -4.95 -27.02
CA GLY A 148 -5.07 -4.47 -28.30
C GLY A 148 -6.55 -4.08 -28.30
N ASP A 149 -7.14 -3.78 -27.13
CA ASP A 149 -8.59 -3.46 -27.05
C ASP A 149 -9.02 -2.21 -27.86
N ILE A 150 -8.10 -1.27 -28.19
CA ILE A 150 -8.44 -0.06 -28.96
C ILE A 150 -7.30 0.39 -29.93
N PHE A 151 -6.03 0.34 -29.50
CA PHE A 151 -4.87 0.66 -30.35
C PHE A 151 -3.68 -0.23 -29.96
N PHE A 152 -3.34 -1.21 -30.80
CA PHE A 152 -2.15 -2.05 -30.60
C PHE A 152 -0.89 -1.24 -30.88
N GLN A 153 -0.24 -0.76 -29.82
CA GLN A 153 0.97 0.07 -29.89
C GLN A 153 2.02 -0.46 -28.90
N PRO A 154 2.65 -1.61 -29.21
CA PRO A 154 3.62 -2.24 -28.32
C PRO A 154 4.82 -1.34 -28.01
N ASN A 155 5.21 -0.47 -28.96
CA ASN A 155 6.29 0.51 -28.75
C ASN A 155 5.94 1.52 -27.63
N MET A 156 4.69 1.99 -27.59
CA MET A 156 4.22 2.91 -26.56
C MET A 156 4.11 2.19 -25.21
N ALA A 157 3.62 0.95 -25.20
CA ALA A 157 3.60 0.13 -23.99
C ALA A 157 5.02 -0.09 -23.42
N ALA A 158 5.99 -0.40 -24.27
CA ALA A 158 7.39 -0.56 -23.89
C ALA A 158 7.97 0.73 -23.29
N ALA A 159 7.69 1.89 -23.91
CA ALA A 159 8.13 3.18 -23.39
C ALA A 159 7.57 3.47 -21.98
N LEU A 160 6.27 3.20 -21.76
CA LEU A 160 5.64 3.36 -20.45
C LEU A 160 6.21 2.37 -19.42
N SER A 161 6.46 1.12 -19.80
CA SER A 161 7.09 0.13 -18.93
C SER A 161 8.51 0.55 -18.52
N VAL A 162 9.33 1.05 -19.46
CA VAL A 162 10.67 1.57 -19.15
C VAL A 162 10.58 2.76 -18.21
N LEU A 163 9.66 3.69 -18.45
CA LEU A 163 9.45 4.83 -17.55
C LEU A 163 9.08 4.38 -16.13
N LEU A 164 8.20 3.39 -16.00
CA LEU A 164 7.82 2.82 -14.71
C LEU A 164 9.03 2.17 -14.01
N ILE A 165 9.86 1.41 -14.74
CA ILE A 165 11.12 0.84 -14.23
C ILE A 165 12.07 1.94 -13.76
N VAL A 166 12.20 3.04 -14.50
CA VAL A 166 13.05 4.18 -14.12
C VAL A 166 12.55 4.80 -12.81
N ILE A 167 11.25 5.02 -12.66
CA ILE A 167 10.66 5.55 -11.42
C ILE A 167 10.93 4.62 -10.23
N LEU A 168 10.68 3.32 -10.38
CA LEU A 168 10.93 2.34 -9.32
C LEU A 168 12.42 2.23 -8.96
N SER A 169 13.29 2.29 -9.97
CA SER A 169 14.75 2.28 -9.77
C SER A 169 15.20 3.54 -9.04
N PHE A 170 14.65 4.70 -9.38
CA PHE A 170 14.93 5.96 -8.71
C PHE A 170 14.52 5.92 -7.24
N VAL A 171 13.30 5.47 -6.92
CA VAL A 171 12.83 5.34 -5.53
C VAL A 171 13.72 4.36 -4.74
N THR A 172 14.07 3.23 -5.34
CA THR A 172 14.97 2.25 -4.71
C THR A 172 16.38 2.83 -4.50
N ALA A 173 16.89 3.63 -5.44
CA ALA A 173 18.18 4.31 -5.31
C ALA A 173 18.18 5.35 -4.20
N VAL A 174 17.10 6.16 -4.09
CA VAL A 174 16.90 7.12 -2.99
C VAL A 174 16.89 6.40 -1.65
N TYR A 175 16.16 5.29 -1.53
CA TYR A 175 16.17 4.46 -0.32
C TYR A 175 17.58 3.98 0.04
N ARG A 176 18.31 3.39 -0.92
CA ARG A 176 19.69 2.93 -0.70
C ARG A 176 20.62 4.07 -0.29
N PHE A 177 20.45 5.26 -0.87
CA PHE A 177 21.23 6.44 -0.52
C PHE A 177 20.95 6.91 0.91
N LEU A 178 19.67 6.98 1.31
CA LEU A 178 19.27 7.35 2.68
C LEU A 178 19.78 6.34 3.72
N LEU A 179 19.76 5.04 3.41
CA LEU A 179 20.32 4.01 4.28
C LEU A 179 21.83 4.16 4.50
N ARG A 180 22.60 4.42 3.43
CA ARG A 180 24.05 4.64 3.54
C ARG A 180 24.39 5.78 4.49
N ARG A 181 23.58 6.84 4.48
CA ARG A 181 23.75 7.99 5.39
C ARG A 181 23.40 7.65 6.84
N SER A 182 22.39 6.80 7.05
CA SER A 182 21.99 6.36 8.40
C SER A 182 23.02 5.43 9.05
N TYR A 183 23.74 4.62 8.27
CA TYR A 183 24.77 3.69 8.76
C TYR A 183 26.11 4.38 9.09
N HIS A 184 26.29 5.65 8.71
CA HIS A 184 27.46 6.45 9.07
C HIS A 184 27.21 7.39 10.26
N ALA A 185 25.98 7.42 10.77
CA ALA A 185 25.57 8.29 11.89
C ALA A 185 25.31 7.51 13.20
N ALA A 186 25.46 6.18 13.17
CA ALA A 186 25.39 5.28 14.33
C ALA A 186 26.78 4.69 14.60
#